data_AF-A0AAN6IIB4-F1
#
_entry.id   AF-A0AAN6IIB4-F1
#
_cell.length_a   1.000
_cell.length_b   1.000
_cell.length_c   1.000
_cell.angle_alpha   90.00
_cell.angle_beta   90.00
_cell.angle_gamma   90.00
#
_symmetry.space_group_name_H-M   'P 1'
#
loop_
_entity.id
_entity.type
_entity.pdbx_description
1 polymer ?
#
loop_
_entity_poly.entity_id
_entity_poly.type
_entity_poly.pdbx_seq_one_letter_code
_entity_poly.pdbx_strand_id
1 'polypeptide(L)'
;MVHVACCCGNIYSRVFRKIKHNEVKRRELLSAASAAGISVAFGAPIAGVLFSLEQVSYYFPAKTMWRSLFCATAAAVTLKLLNPFRNGKLVSFQVTYDRTWDLFELWFFVAIGVICGIIGMLQNRLTLYLMEYRQHSVLKNFARGEVLVVALATACVSYMSVYLRADMVTLVSNLFTECTGQETDGLCSRGDRTGNVFSLLVTSVLRVLMTSVACGLAVPAGMFTPSMATGASIGRAFGMVVQTLYENHPTWRLFGACRPDVPCITPGVYALVGAASMLASTTRMTVTVVVIMFELTDALIYVLPIMLAVTVSKSVADAFGKDG
;
A
#
# COMPACT_ATOMS: atom_id res chain seq x y z
N MET A 1 -11.72 5.90 -5.76
CA MET A 1 -11.64 7.38 -5.83
C MET A 1 -11.20 7.89 -7.19
N VAL A 2 -10.11 7.37 -7.77
CA VAL A 2 -9.62 7.80 -9.10
C VAL A 2 -10.71 7.79 -10.18
N HIS A 3 -11.41 6.66 -10.35
CA HIS A 3 -12.49 6.55 -11.34
C HIS A 3 -13.62 7.59 -11.11
N VAL A 4 -14.04 7.78 -9.86
CA VAL A 4 -15.08 8.75 -9.50
C VAL A 4 -14.63 10.18 -9.83
N ALA A 5 -13.39 10.53 -9.51
CA ALA A 5 -12.82 11.84 -9.85
C ALA A 5 -12.78 12.06 -11.37
N CYS A 6 -12.40 11.05 -12.15
CA CYS A 6 -12.43 11.11 -13.61
C CYS A 6 -13.86 11.23 -14.17
N CYS A 7 -14.85 10.55 -13.58
CA CYS A 7 -16.26 10.72 -13.96
C CYS A 7 -16.74 12.16 -13.72
N CYS A 8 -16.43 12.74 -12.55
CA CYS A 8 -16.74 14.13 -12.24
C CYS A 8 -16.03 15.09 -13.22
N GLY A 9 -14.74 14.86 -13.50
CA GLY A 9 -13.97 15.63 -14.49
C GLY A 9 -14.54 15.53 -15.90
N ASN A 10 -15.03 14.34 -16.30
CA ASN A 10 -15.67 14.13 -17.61
C ASN A 10 -16.99 14.89 -17.71
N ILE A 11 -17.82 14.89 -16.65
CA ILE A 11 -19.06 15.68 -16.61
C ILE A 11 -18.74 17.17 -16.73
N TYR A 12 -17.74 17.65 -15.97
CA TYR A 12 -17.29 19.05 -16.03
C TYR A 12 -16.76 19.43 -17.42
N SER A 13 -16.09 18.52 -18.12
CA SER A 13 -15.59 18.74 -19.48
C SER A 13 -16.70 19.08 -20.49
N ARG A 14 -17.93 18.59 -20.27
CA ARG A 14 -19.08 18.83 -21.15
C ARG A 14 -19.60 20.27 -21.06
N VAL A 15 -19.36 20.94 -19.94
CA VAL A 15 -19.79 22.33 -19.69
C VAL A 15 -19.00 23.30 -20.59
N PHE A 16 -17.73 23.01 -20.86
CA PHE A 16 -16.86 23.89 -21.64
C PHE A 16 -16.70 23.40 -23.09
N ARG A 17 -17.31 24.12 -24.04
CA ARG A 17 -17.24 23.78 -25.49
C ARG A 17 -15.80 23.64 -26.02
N LYS A 18 -14.85 24.43 -25.48
CA LYS A 18 -13.41 24.36 -25.83
C LYS A 18 -12.73 23.04 -25.45
N ILE A 19 -13.22 22.37 -24.41
CA ILE A 19 -12.67 21.09 -23.91
C ILE A 19 -13.46 19.93 -24.53
N LYS A 20 -14.78 20.05 -24.64
CA LYS A 20 -15.67 19.03 -25.21
C LYS A 20 -15.25 18.55 -26.61
N HIS A 21 -14.88 19.47 -27.51
CA HIS A 21 -14.52 19.14 -28.89
C HIS A 21 -13.04 18.81 -29.09
N ASN A 22 -12.19 18.99 -28.06
CA ASN A 22 -10.76 18.74 -28.17
C ASN A 22 -10.36 17.56 -27.28
N GLU A 23 -10.12 16.41 -27.89
CA GLU A 23 -9.79 15.18 -27.18
C GLU A 23 -8.49 15.28 -26.39
N VAL A 24 -7.51 16.04 -26.87
CA VAL A 24 -6.23 16.24 -26.17
C VAL A 24 -6.48 16.96 -24.85
N LYS A 25 -7.23 18.06 -24.87
CA LYS A 25 -7.57 18.80 -23.64
C LYS A 25 -8.45 17.99 -22.70
N ARG A 26 -9.33 17.15 -23.25
CA ARG A 26 -10.14 16.23 -22.44
C ARG A 26 -9.25 15.20 -21.73
N ARG A 27 -8.26 14.62 -22.42
CA ARG A 27 -7.27 13.71 -21.81
C ARG A 27 -6.47 14.41 -20.72
N GLU A 28 -5.96 15.62 -20.96
CA GLU A 28 -5.25 16.42 -19.95
C GLU A 28 -6.09 16.67 -18.69
N LEU A 29 -7.39 16.98 -18.85
CA LEU A 29 -8.32 17.16 -17.73
C LEU A 29 -8.54 15.86 -16.96
N LEU A 30 -8.69 14.72 -17.65
CA LEU A 30 -8.86 13.41 -17.01
C LEU A 30 -7.60 12.99 -16.25
N SER A 31 -6.41 13.29 -16.78
CA SER A 31 -5.14 13.09 -16.09
C SER A 31 -5.08 13.91 -14.79
N ALA A 32 -5.43 15.21 -14.85
CA ALA A 32 -5.51 16.06 -13.66
C ALA A 32 -6.55 15.56 -12.64
N ALA A 33 -7.71 15.10 -13.10
CA ALA A 33 -8.75 14.52 -12.23
C ALA A 33 -8.29 13.21 -11.57
N SER A 34 -7.52 12.38 -12.28
CA SER A 34 -6.94 11.15 -11.72
C SER A 34 -5.95 11.45 -10.59
N ALA A 35 -5.09 12.46 -10.78
CA ALA A 35 -4.15 12.93 -9.77
C ALA A 35 -4.85 13.45 -8.52
N ALA A 36 -5.91 14.25 -8.69
CA ALA A 36 -6.75 14.71 -7.58
C ALA A 36 -7.43 13.53 -6.84
N GLY A 37 -7.91 12.53 -7.57
CA GLY A 37 -8.51 11.33 -6.99
C GLY A 37 -7.58 10.53 -6.09
N ILE A 38 -6.27 10.51 -6.39
CA ILE A 38 -5.24 9.87 -5.55
C ILE A 38 -4.85 10.75 -4.39
N SER A 39 -4.74 12.05 -4.62
CA SER A 39 -4.47 13.01 -3.56
C SER A 39 -5.57 12.98 -2.48
N VAL A 40 -6.84 12.81 -2.85
CA VAL A 40 -7.93 12.60 -1.87
C VAL A 40 -7.85 11.24 -1.18
N ALA A 41 -7.39 10.19 -1.87
CA ALA A 41 -7.32 8.85 -1.30
C ALA A 41 -6.18 8.68 -0.28
N PHE A 42 -5.02 9.29 -0.55
CA PHE A 42 -3.81 9.13 0.26
C PHE A 42 -3.35 10.43 0.95
N GLY A 43 -4.00 11.57 0.71
CA GLY A 43 -3.53 12.86 1.22
C GLY A 43 -2.22 13.33 0.58
N ALA A 44 -1.84 12.74 -0.56
CA ALA A 44 -0.50 12.79 -1.15
C ALA A 44 -0.56 13.43 -2.56
N PRO A 45 -0.43 14.77 -2.67
CA PRO A 45 -0.61 15.48 -3.94
C PRO A 45 0.51 15.24 -4.95
N ILE A 46 1.78 15.14 -4.52
CA ILE A 46 2.90 14.90 -5.44
C ILE A 46 2.80 13.47 -5.99
N ALA A 47 2.48 12.51 -5.11
CA ALA A 47 2.22 11.14 -5.52
C ALA A 47 1.08 11.02 -6.55
N GLY A 48 0.01 11.79 -6.39
CA GLY A 48 -1.12 11.78 -7.33
C GLY A 48 -0.72 12.20 -8.75
N VAL A 49 0.10 13.24 -8.89
CA VAL A 49 0.60 13.69 -10.20
C VAL A 49 1.53 12.65 -10.82
N LEU A 50 2.44 12.10 -10.02
CA LEU A 50 3.33 11.03 -10.47
C LEU A 50 2.57 9.78 -10.90
N PHE A 51 1.43 9.48 -10.26
CA PHE A 51 0.61 8.35 -10.68
C PHE A 51 -0.02 8.59 -12.03
N SER A 52 -0.54 9.80 -12.26
CA SER A 52 -1.07 10.16 -13.56
C SER A 52 0.00 10.05 -14.66
N LEU A 53 1.26 10.36 -14.32
CA LEU A 53 2.42 10.22 -15.20
C LEU A 53 2.81 8.76 -15.43
N GLU A 54 2.86 7.94 -14.37
CA GLU A 54 3.38 6.58 -14.43
C GLU A 54 2.37 5.60 -15.03
N GLN A 55 1.07 5.83 -14.84
CA GLN A 55 0.03 4.82 -15.10
C GLN A 55 -1.09 5.29 -16.03
N VAL A 56 -1.36 6.59 -16.12
CA VAL A 56 -2.53 7.10 -16.85
C VAL A 56 -2.16 7.73 -18.19
N SER A 57 -0.96 8.30 -18.33
CA SER A 57 -0.60 9.13 -19.49
C SER A 57 0.82 8.87 -19.97
N TYR A 58 0.96 8.41 -21.23
CA TYR A 58 2.26 8.25 -21.88
C TYR A 58 2.97 9.58 -22.16
N TYR A 59 2.19 10.62 -22.49
CA TYR A 59 2.70 11.95 -22.78
C TYR A 59 2.09 12.97 -21.82
N PHE A 60 2.95 13.71 -21.11
CA PHE A 60 2.52 14.65 -20.09
C PHE A 60 3.30 15.96 -20.19
N PRO A 61 2.74 16.98 -20.86
CA PRO A 61 3.43 18.25 -21.04
C PRO A 61 3.57 19.00 -19.70
N ALA A 62 4.68 19.73 -19.52
CA ALA A 62 4.98 20.43 -18.27
C ALA A 62 3.85 21.38 -17.79
N LYS A 63 3.14 22.01 -18.72
CA LYS A 63 1.97 22.86 -18.40
C LYS A 63 0.83 22.06 -17.75
N THR A 64 0.59 20.83 -18.20
CA THR A 64 -0.45 19.94 -17.66
C THR A 64 0.00 19.36 -16.32
N MET A 65 1.30 19.09 -16.15
CA MET A 65 1.88 18.70 -14.87
C MET A 65 1.62 19.75 -13.79
N TRP A 66 1.94 21.01 -14.05
CA TRP A 66 1.68 22.09 -13.09
C TRP A 66 0.19 22.24 -12.75
N ARG A 67 -0.70 22.15 -13.76
CA ARG A 67 -2.15 22.20 -13.55
C ARG A 67 -2.68 21.03 -12.72
N SER A 68 -2.17 19.83 -12.97
CA SER A 68 -2.54 18.64 -12.20
C SER A 68 -2.06 18.72 -10.76
N LEU A 69 -0.87 19.27 -10.52
CA LEU A 69 -0.35 19.51 -9.18
C LEU A 69 -1.23 20.50 -8.42
N PHE A 70 -1.58 21.63 -9.04
CA PHE A 70 -2.49 22.60 -8.43
C PHE A 70 -3.86 22.00 -8.10
N CYS A 71 -4.39 21.15 -8.98
CA CYS A 71 -5.66 20.45 -8.74
C CYS A 71 -5.55 19.44 -7.58
N ALA A 72 -4.46 18.68 -7.52
CA ALA A 72 -4.20 17.72 -6.46
C ALA A 72 -3.99 18.41 -5.10
N THR A 73 -3.19 19.48 -5.04
CA THR A 73 -2.98 20.23 -3.79
C THR A 73 -4.27 20.89 -3.29
N ALA A 74 -5.10 21.45 -4.19
CA ALA A 74 -6.41 21.95 -3.81
C ALA A 74 -7.30 20.85 -3.22
N ALA A 75 -7.23 19.62 -3.76
CA ALA A 75 -7.94 18.47 -3.22
C ALA A 75 -7.42 18.04 -1.84
N ALA A 76 -6.09 18.05 -1.62
CA ALA A 76 -5.50 17.77 -0.31
C ALA A 76 -5.86 18.84 0.74
N VAL A 77 -5.83 20.12 0.36
CA VAL A 77 -6.20 21.24 1.24
C VAL A 77 -7.68 21.15 1.63
N THR A 78 -8.56 20.89 0.67
CA THR A 78 -10.00 20.71 0.97
C THR A 78 -10.25 19.51 1.89
N LEU A 79 -9.53 18.40 1.70
CA LEU A 79 -9.60 17.25 2.61
C LEU A 79 -9.14 17.62 4.03
N LYS A 80 -8.05 18.38 4.16
CA LYS A 80 -7.53 18.84 5.46
C LYS A 80 -8.49 19.80 6.17
N LEU A 81 -9.16 20.68 5.42
CA LEU A 81 -10.18 21.60 5.95
C LEU A 81 -11.45 20.87 6.39
N LEU A 82 -11.89 19.86 5.64
CA LEU A 82 -13.05 19.03 6.00
C LEU A 82 -12.77 18.15 7.23
N ASN A 83 -11.51 17.77 7.46
CA ASN A 83 -11.06 16.92 8.57
C ASN A 83 -12.03 15.75 8.86
N PRO A 84 -12.24 14.83 7.89
CA PRO A 84 -13.29 13.81 8.00
C PRO A 84 -13.08 12.86 9.19
N PHE A 85 -11.83 12.62 9.58
CA PHE A 85 -11.47 11.77 10.71
C PHE A 85 -11.50 12.50 12.05
N ARG A 86 -11.69 13.83 12.07
CA ARG A 86 -11.62 14.70 13.26
C ARG A 86 -10.30 14.63 14.05
N ASN A 87 -9.28 13.98 13.50
CA ASN A 87 -7.98 13.76 14.16
C ASN A 87 -6.90 14.74 13.68
N GLY A 88 -7.21 15.64 12.74
CA GLY A 88 -6.26 16.60 12.17
C GLY A 88 -5.25 15.99 11.19
N LYS A 89 -5.18 14.65 11.10
CA LYS A 89 -4.41 13.91 10.10
C LYS A 89 -5.12 13.96 8.74
N LEU A 90 -4.34 14.07 7.65
CA LEU A 90 -4.88 14.05 6.28
C LEU A 90 -5.47 12.68 5.93
N VAL A 91 -4.82 11.62 6.41
CA VAL A 91 -5.26 10.23 6.29
C VAL A 91 -4.99 9.45 7.57
N SER A 92 -5.76 8.40 7.80
CA SER A 92 -5.73 7.65 9.06
C SER A 92 -4.42 6.90 9.32
N PHE A 93 -3.60 6.62 8.31
CA PHE A 93 -2.33 5.88 8.39
C PHE A 93 -1.08 6.77 8.32
N GLN A 94 -1.23 8.09 8.54
CA GLN A 94 -0.09 9.01 8.63
C GLN A 94 0.72 8.75 9.92
N VAL A 95 2.02 8.47 9.78
CA VAL A 95 2.96 8.13 10.87
C VAL A 95 4.30 8.82 10.69
N THR A 96 4.75 9.58 11.69
CA THR A 96 6.05 10.26 11.66
C THR A 96 7.14 9.41 12.30
N TYR A 97 8.31 9.34 11.67
CA TYR A 97 9.50 8.68 12.21
C TYR A 97 10.63 9.71 12.37
N ASP A 98 11.15 9.82 13.59
CA ASP A 98 12.20 10.80 13.93
C ASP A 98 13.62 10.18 13.95
N ARG A 99 13.74 8.90 13.61
CA ARG A 99 15.01 8.15 13.69
C ARG A 99 15.67 7.99 12.32
N THR A 100 16.98 7.74 12.35
CA THR A 100 17.77 7.40 11.16
C THR A 100 17.86 5.88 10.99
N TRP A 101 18.04 5.42 9.76
CA TRP A 101 18.38 4.02 9.46
C TRP A 101 19.89 3.83 9.42
N ASP A 102 20.33 2.61 9.70
CA ASP A 102 21.73 2.20 9.62
C ASP A 102 21.98 1.34 8.38
N LEU A 103 23.22 1.36 7.86
CA LEU A 103 23.59 0.64 6.63
C LEU A 103 23.32 -0.88 6.68
N PHE A 104 23.39 -1.49 7.87
CA PHE A 104 23.13 -2.92 8.00
C PHE A 104 21.65 -3.27 7.76
N GLU A 105 20.73 -2.35 8.02
CA GLU A 105 19.30 -2.55 7.79
C GLU A 105 18.96 -2.70 6.30
N LEU A 106 19.83 -2.19 5.42
CA LEU A 106 19.67 -2.27 3.98
C LEU A 106 19.56 -3.73 3.49
N TRP A 107 20.35 -4.65 4.07
CA TRP A 107 20.29 -6.07 3.75
C TRP A 107 18.92 -6.67 4.06
N PHE A 108 18.33 -6.27 5.19
CA PHE A 108 17.00 -6.70 5.60
C PHE A 108 15.90 -6.09 4.71
N PHE A 109 16.03 -4.83 4.31
CA PHE A 109 15.09 -4.20 3.38
C PHE A 109 15.11 -4.85 1.99
N VAL A 110 16.29 -5.24 1.48
CA VAL A 110 16.42 -6.03 0.25
C VAL A 110 15.73 -7.38 0.39
N ALA A 111 15.94 -8.09 1.52
CA ALA A 111 15.31 -9.37 1.78
C ALA A 111 13.77 -9.27 1.79
N ILE A 112 13.22 -8.24 2.45
CA ILE A 112 11.78 -7.94 2.40
C ILE A 112 11.32 -7.69 0.96
N GLY A 113 12.07 -6.91 0.19
CA GLY A 113 11.78 -6.64 -1.22
C GLY A 113 11.65 -7.93 -2.04
N VAL A 114 12.58 -8.88 -1.87
CA VAL A 114 12.54 -10.19 -2.54
C VAL A 114 11.31 -11.00 -2.11
N ILE A 115 11.05 -11.11 -0.80
CA ILE A 115 9.92 -11.87 -0.26
C ILE A 115 8.59 -11.30 -0.78
N CYS A 116 8.41 -9.99 -0.67
CA CYS A 116 7.22 -9.30 -1.17
C CYS A 116 7.08 -9.40 -2.70
N GLY A 117 8.20 -9.44 -3.44
CA GLY A 117 8.19 -9.62 -4.90
C GLY A 117 7.66 -11.00 -5.32
N ILE A 118 8.08 -12.06 -4.63
CA ILE A 118 7.61 -13.42 -4.88
C ILE A 118 6.13 -13.55 -4.50
N ILE A 119 5.74 -13.06 -3.32
CA ILE A 119 4.35 -13.15 -2.84
C ILE A 119 3.42 -12.30 -3.72
N GLY A 120 3.83 -11.09 -4.11
CA GLY A 120 3.04 -10.23 -4.99
C GLY A 120 2.88 -10.80 -6.39
N MET A 121 3.92 -11.44 -6.95
CA MET A 121 3.80 -12.21 -8.19
C MET A 121 2.79 -13.36 -8.05
N LEU A 122 2.85 -14.12 -6.95
CA LEU A 122 1.93 -15.23 -6.70
C LEU A 122 0.49 -14.73 -6.58
N GLN A 123 0.29 -13.62 -5.86
CA GLN A 123 -1.01 -12.97 -5.73
C GLN A 123 -1.57 -12.54 -7.09
N ASN A 124 -0.75 -11.95 -7.96
CA ASN A 124 -1.18 -11.54 -9.30
C ASN A 124 -1.53 -12.75 -10.18
N ARG A 125 -0.69 -13.79 -10.21
CA ARG A 125 -0.95 -15.00 -11.00
C ARG A 125 -2.20 -15.73 -10.53
N LEU A 126 -2.40 -15.84 -9.21
CA LEU A 126 -3.62 -16.43 -8.64
C LEU A 126 -4.86 -15.60 -9.00
N THR A 127 -4.77 -14.27 -8.94
CA THR A 127 -5.90 -13.40 -9.31
C THR A 127 -6.27 -13.58 -10.78
N LEU A 128 -5.30 -13.57 -11.69
CA LEU A 128 -5.53 -13.77 -13.12
C LEU A 128 -6.12 -15.15 -13.41
N TYR A 129 -5.56 -16.21 -12.79
CA TYR A 129 -6.08 -17.57 -12.93
C TYR A 129 -7.54 -17.69 -12.45
N LEU A 130 -7.87 -17.08 -11.30
CA LEU A 130 -9.25 -17.08 -10.79
C LEU A 130 -10.21 -16.31 -11.71
N MET A 131 -9.76 -15.19 -12.29
CA MET A 131 -10.56 -14.43 -13.25
C MET A 131 -10.85 -15.23 -14.52
N GLU A 132 -9.84 -15.89 -15.08
CA GLU A 132 -9.99 -16.76 -16.26
C GLU A 132 -10.90 -17.96 -15.95
N TYR A 133 -10.66 -18.65 -14.84
CA TYR A 133 -11.49 -19.77 -14.39
C TYR A 133 -12.97 -19.38 -14.25
N ARG A 134 -13.26 -18.20 -13.71
CA ARG A 134 -14.65 -17.69 -13.58
C ARG A 134 -15.32 -17.38 -14.91
N GLN A 135 -14.56 -16.95 -15.92
CA GLN A 135 -15.12 -16.70 -17.25
C GLN A 135 -15.54 -18.00 -17.95
N HIS A 136 -14.83 -19.11 -17.71
CA HIS A 136 -15.12 -20.42 -18.30
C HIS A 136 -16.06 -21.30 -17.49
N SER A 137 -16.27 -21.00 -16.20
CA SER A 137 -17.10 -21.80 -15.30
C SER A 137 -18.56 -21.32 -15.23
N VAL A 138 -19.43 -22.19 -14.69
CA VAL A 138 -20.87 -21.91 -14.46
C VAL A 138 -21.10 -20.70 -13.53
N LEU A 139 -20.07 -20.29 -12.78
CA LEU A 139 -20.05 -19.13 -11.89
C LEU A 139 -20.41 -17.81 -12.61
N LYS A 140 -20.15 -17.68 -13.92
CA LYS A 140 -20.53 -16.50 -14.71
C LYS A 140 -22.03 -16.16 -14.59
N ASN A 141 -22.89 -17.18 -14.55
CA ASN A 141 -24.34 -17.00 -14.49
C ASN A 141 -24.85 -16.69 -13.07
N PHE A 142 -24.02 -16.95 -12.04
CA PHE A 142 -24.40 -16.82 -10.63
C PHE A 142 -23.58 -15.76 -9.87
N ALA A 143 -23.21 -14.67 -10.55
CA ALA A 143 -22.33 -13.63 -10.00
C ALA A 143 -22.82 -13.02 -8.66
N ARG A 144 -24.13 -12.84 -8.48
CA ARG A 144 -24.68 -12.26 -7.24
C ARG A 144 -24.55 -13.21 -6.05
N GLY A 145 -24.82 -14.49 -6.26
CA GLY A 145 -24.73 -15.49 -5.19
C GLY A 145 -23.28 -15.85 -4.85
N GLU A 146 -22.37 -15.81 -5.83
CA GLU A 146 -20.93 -15.92 -5.59
C GLU A 146 -20.43 -14.85 -4.62
N VAL A 147 -20.80 -13.57 -4.83
CA VAL A 147 -20.43 -12.47 -3.94
C VAL A 147 -20.94 -12.73 -2.52
N LEU A 148 -22.18 -13.20 -2.36
CA LEU A 148 -22.75 -13.52 -1.05
C LEU A 148 -21.98 -14.65 -0.35
N VAL A 149 -21.68 -15.73 -1.08
CA VAL A 149 -20.94 -16.87 -0.54
C VAL A 149 -19.52 -16.48 -0.15
N VAL A 150 -18.81 -15.72 -0.99
CA VAL A 150 -17.46 -15.25 -0.67
C VAL A 150 -17.48 -14.27 0.50
N ALA A 151 -18.48 -13.39 0.60
CA ALA A 151 -18.63 -12.48 1.72
C ALA A 151 -18.87 -13.23 3.04
N LEU A 152 -19.75 -14.24 3.04
CA LEU A 152 -19.99 -15.09 4.22
C LEU A 152 -18.75 -15.90 4.60
N ALA A 153 -18.09 -16.54 3.64
CA ALA A 153 -16.86 -17.28 3.88
C ALA A 153 -15.76 -16.36 4.43
N THR A 154 -15.63 -15.16 3.89
CA THR A 154 -14.67 -14.15 4.37
C THR A 154 -15.00 -13.72 5.79
N ALA A 155 -16.28 -13.48 6.10
CA ALA A 155 -16.71 -13.13 7.46
C ALA A 155 -16.41 -14.25 8.47
N CYS A 156 -16.65 -15.52 8.11
CA CYS A 156 -16.33 -16.67 8.96
C CYS A 156 -14.83 -16.77 9.24
N VAL A 157 -13.99 -16.65 8.21
CA VAL A 157 -12.52 -16.73 8.36
C VAL A 157 -11.99 -15.51 9.13
N SER A 158 -12.48 -14.31 8.83
CA SER A 158 -12.08 -13.08 9.53
C SER A 158 -12.50 -13.04 11.00
N TYR A 159 -13.55 -13.79 11.37
CA TYR A 159 -13.94 -13.90 12.78
C TYR A 159 -12.89 -14.65 13.61
N MET A 160 -12.18 -15.62 13.00
CA MET A 160 -11.21 -16.47 13.69
C MET A 160 -9.92 -15.76 14.07
N SER A 161 -9.51 -14.71 13.35
CA SER A 161 -8.29 -13.97 13.69
C SER A 161 -8.57 -12.50 14.04
N VAL A 162 -7.93 -12.04 15.11
CA VAL A 162 -8.08 -10.65 15.61
C VAL A 162 -7.66 -9.65 14.54
N TYR A 163 -6.58 -9.94 13.80
CA TYR A 163 -6.03 -9.05 12.79
C TYR A 163 -6.81 -9.02 11.47
N LEU A 164 -7.56 -10.07 11.09
CA LEU A 164 -8.46 -9.99 9.92
C LEU A 164 -9.76 -9.25 10.23
N ARG A 165 -10.15 -9.18 11.50
CA ARG A 165 -11.36 -8.49 11.96
C ARG A 165 -11.23 -6.96 11.86
N ALA A 166 -10.03 -6.42 12.07
CA ALA A 166 -9.80 -4.98 12.02
C ALA A 166 -9.95 -4.43 10.58
N ASP A 167 -10.44 -3.20 10.46
CA ASP A 167 -10.52 -2.52 9.18
C ASP A 167 -9.11 -2.34 8.58
N MET A 168 -9.02 -2.49 7.26
CA MET A 168 -7.76 -2.51 6.52
C MET A 168 -6.95 -1.22 6.74
N VAL A 169 -7.63 -0.08 6.80
CA VAL A 169 -7.01 1.23 6.96
C VAL A 169 -6.49 1.40 8.39
N THR A 170 -7.30 1.01 9.39
CA THR A 170 -6.89 1.04 10.79
C THR A 170 -5.75 0.07 11.08
N LEU A 171 -5.77 -1.12 10.45
CA LEU A 171 -4.72 -2.12 10.62
C LEU A 171 -3.38 -1.61 10.09
N VAL A 172 -3.35 -1.06 8.87
CA VAL A 172 -2.12 -0.49 8.30
C VAL A 172 -1.56 0.60 9.21
N SER A 173 -2.41 1.48 9.75
CA SER A 173 -2.01 2.48 10.73
C SER A 173 -1.37 1.84 11.96
N ASN A 174 -2.01 0.85 12.58
CA ASN A 174 -1.51 0.17 13.78
C ASN A 174 -0.20 -0.60 13.52
N LEU A 175 0.02 -1.12 12.31
CA LEU A 175 1.25 -1.80 11.94
C LEU A 175 2.44 -0.84 11.76
N PHE A 176 2.17 0.40 11.34
CA PHE A 176 3.19 1.44 11.20
C PHE A 176 3.56 2.08 12.55
N THR A 177 2.66 2.09 13.53
CA THR A 177 2.93 2.71 14.83
C THR A 177 4.06 2.02 15.62
N GLU A 178 4.85 2.85 16.33
CA GLU A 178 5.86 2.40 17.29
C GLU A 178 5.22 1.97 18.62
N CYS A 179 5.86 1.01 19.30
CA CYS A 179 5.40 0.46 20.58
C CYS A 179 5.83 1.32 21.79
N THR A 180 5.57 2.64 21.77
CA THR A 180 6.14 3.58 22.76
C THR A 180 5.16 4.15 23.78
N GLY A 181 3.86 3.86 23.73
CA GLY A 181 2.97 4.40 24.77
C GLY A 181 1.45 4.18 24.65
N GLN A 182 0.97 3.41 23.67
CA GLN A 182 -0.46 3.06 23.61
C GLN A 182 -0.61 1.62 23.12
N GLU A 183 -1.05 0.74 24.02
CA GLU A 183 -1.38 -0.65 23.69
C GLU A 183 -2.62 -0.66 22.80
N THR A 184 -2.39 -0.80 21.50
CA THR A 184 -3.45 -1.11 20.54
C THR A 184 -3.31 -2.60 20.19
N ASP A 185 -4.37 -3.36 20.49
CA ASP A 185 -4.58 -4.76 20.09
C ASP A 185 -3.53 -5.80 20.51
N GLY A 186 -2.74 -5.57 21.57
CA GLY A 186 -1.77 -6.54 22.09
C GLY A 186 -0.54 -6.75 21.19
N LEU A 187 -0.39 -5.99 20.10
CA LEU A 187 0.71 -6.08 19.12
C LEU A 187 2.09 -5.87 19.76
N CYS A 188 2.12 -5.07 20.83
CA CYS A 188 3.32 -4.62 21.52
C CYS A 188 3.58 -5.34 22.85
N SER A 189 2.80 -6.38 23.20
CA SER A 189 3.04 -7.17 24.41
C SER A 189 4.34 -7.97 24.27
N ARG A 190 5.27 -7.80 25.21
CA ARG A 190 6.57 -8.50 25.20
C ARG A 190 6.46 -10.01 25.43
N GLY A 191 5.41 -10.48 26.12
CA GLY A 191 5.23 -11.88 26.48
C GLY A 191 4.83 -12.79 25.31
N ASP A 192 4.03 -12.27 24.37
CA ASP A 192 3.40 -13.07 23.30
C ASP A 192 3.98 -12.81 21.91
N ARG A 193 5.23 -12.34 21.84
CA ARG A 193 5.84 -11.86 20.59
C ARG A 193 5.93 -12.93 19.50
N THR A 194 6.23 -14.17 19.86
CA THR A 194 6.23 -15.32 18.93
C THR A 194 4.82 -15.65 18.44
N GLY A 195 3.81 -15.59 19.32
CA GLY A 195 2.41 -15.74 18.98
C GLY A 195 1.91 -14.65 18.02
N ASN A 196 2.32 -13.40 18.26
CA ASN A 196 2.01 -12.27 17.39
C ASN A 196 2.65 -12.39 16.01
N VAL A 197 3.93 -12.78 15.93
CA VAL A 197 4.61 -13.05 14.64
C VAL A 197 3.88 -14.15 13.87
N PHE A 198 3.56 -15.27 14.52
CA PHE A 198 2.85 -16.38 13.90
C PHE A 198 1.46 -15.95 13.40
N SER A 199 0.71 -15.24 14.23
CA SER A 199 -0.62 -14.75 13.88
C SER A 199 -0.60 -13.73 12.73
N LEU A 200 0.42 -12.87 12.64
CA LEU A 200 0.62 -11.97 11.49
C LEU A 200 0.98 -12.71 10.20
N LEU A 201 1.79 -13.77 10.28
CA LEU A 201 2.13 -14.60 9.12
C LEU A 201 0.91 -15.39 8.62
N VAL A 202 0.12 -15.97 9.52
CA VAL A 202 -1.16 -16.61 9.15
C VAL A 202 -2.10 -15.57 8.53
N THR A 203 -2.15 -14.38 9.11
CA THR A 203 -2.95 -13.26 8.60
C THR A 203 -2.53 -12.83 7.21
N SER A 204 -1.23 -12.74 6.92
CA SER A 204 -0.74 -12.35 5.59
C SER A 204 -1.08 -13.39 4.54
N VAL A 205 -0.91 -14.69 4.83
CA VAL A 205 -1.29 -15.78 3.91
C VAL A 205 -2.79 -15.76 3.62
N LEU A 206 -3.64 -15.68 4.65
CA LEU A 206 -5.09 -15.61 4.47
C LEU A 206 -5.49 -14.37 3.66
N ARG A 207 -4.86 -13.22 3.91
CA ARG A 207 -5.13 -11.97 3.17
C ARG A 207 -4.75 -12.07 1.69
N VAL A 208 -3.63 -12.70 1.35
CA VAL A 208 -3.27 -12.95 -0.07
C VAL A 208 -4.37 -13.74 -0.75
N LEU A 209 -4.80 -14.86 -0.16
CA LEU A 209 -5.84 -15.73 -0.73
C LEU A 209 -7.19 -15.00 -0.85
N MET A 210 -7.63 -14.33 0.21
CA MET A 210 -8.89 -13.58 0.22
C MET A 210 -8.89 -12.44 -0.80
N THR A 211 -7.77 -11.71 -0.89
CA THR A 211 -7.64 -10.60 -1.85
C THR A 211 -7.69 -11.11 -3.27
N SER A 212 -6.99 -12.20 -3.58
CA SER A 212 -7.04 -12.83 -4.92
C SER A 212 -8.46 -13.27 -5.31
N VAL A 213 -9.22 -13.84 -4.37
CA VAL A 213 -10.62 -14.24 -4.61
C VAL A 213 -11.54 -13.02 -4.74
N ALA A 214 -11.33 -11.98 -3.94
CA ALA A 214 -12.17 -10.78 -3.91
C ALA A 214 -12.01 -9.93 -5.19
N CYS A 215 -10.79 -9.80 -5.72
CA CYS A 215 -10.50 -9.01 -6.92
C CYS A 215 -11.18 -9.55 -8.18
N GLY A 216 -11.47 -10.85 -8.25
CA GLY A 216 -12.17 -11.45 -9.38
C GLY A 216 -13.70 -11.32 -9.33
N LEU A 217 -14.27 -10.74 -8.25
CA LEU A 217 -15.73 -10.64 -8.10
C LEU A 217 -16.29 -9.49 -8.94
N ALA A 218 -17.59 -9.58 -9.28
CA ALA A 218 -18.31 -8.54 -10.01
C ALA A 218 -18.69 -7.34 -9.12
N VAL A 219 -17.73 -6.82 -8.35
CA VAL A 219 -17.88 -5.69 -7.41
C VAL A 219 -16.75 -4.70 -7.64
N PRO A 220 -17.02 -3.37 -7.68
CA PRO A 220 -15.96 -2.38 -7.78
C PRO A 220 -15.11 -2.38 -6.50
N ALA A 221 -13.92 -2.98 -6.57
CA ALA A 221 -12.97 -3.07 -5.48
C ALA A 221 -11.60 -2.51 -5.90
N GLY A 222 -10.82 -2.04 -4.92
CA GLY A 222 -9.46 -1.56 -5.12
C GLY A 222 -8.42 -2.54 -4.60
N MET A 223 -7.34 -2.76 -5.36
CA MET A 223 -6.23 -3.65 -4.95
C MET A 223 -5.19 -2.99 -4.04
N PHE A 224 -5.20 -1.66 -3.93
CA PHE A 224 -4.12 -0.90 -3.28
C PHE A 224 -4.04 -1.16 -1.77
N THR A 225 -5.12 -0.91 -1.04
CA THR A 225 -5.18 -1.09 0.41
C THR A 225 -4.92 -2.53 0.86
N PRO A 226 -5.52 -3.58 0.26
CA PRO A 226 -5.26 -4.95 0.70
C PRO A 226 -3.81 -5.41 0.41
N SER A 227 -3.21 -5.02 -0.73
CA SER A 227 -1.79 -5.30 -1.00
C SER A 227 -0.88 -4.58 0.01
N MET A 228 -1.18 -3.32 0.34
CA MET A 228 -0.46 -2.55 1.34
C MET A 228 -0.54 -3.22 2.73
N ALA A 229 -1.73 -3.64 3.15
CA ALA A 229 -1.94 -4.31 4.43
C ALA A 229 -1.23 -5.67 4.53
N THR A 230 -1.22 -6.42 3.43
CA THR A 230 -0.52 -7.72 3.35
C THR A 230 0.99 -7.50 3.46
N GLY A 231 1.54 -6.55 2.71
CA GLY A 231 2.95 -6.18 2.79
C GLY A 231 3.35 -5.63 4.15
N ALA A 232 2.52 -4.79 4.76
CA ALA A 232 2.73 -4.28 6.10
C ALA A 232 2.81 -5.42 7.13
N SER A 233 1.93 -6.42 7.02
CA SER A 233 1.89 -7.57 7.93
C SER A 233 3.16 -8.41 7.84
N ILE A 234 3.64 -8.67 6.62
CA ILE A 234 4.90 -9.39 6.37
C ILE A 234 6.09 -8.59 6.89
N GLY A 235 6.15 -7.28 6.57
CA GLY A 235 7.21 -6.40 7.03
C GLY A 235 7.26 -6.26 8.55
N ARG A 236 6.11 -6.14 9.21
CA ARG A 236 6.01 -6.06 10.67
C ARG A 236 6.47 -7.36 11.33
N ALA A 237 6.04 -8.52 10.81
CA ALA A 237 6.46 -9.82 11.30
C ALA A 237 7.99 -9.98 11.17
N PHE A 238 8.56 -9.60 10.02
CA PHE A 238 9.99 -9.62 9.78
C PHE A 238 10.76 -8.69 10.73
N GLY A 239 10.28 -7.44 10.91
CA GLY A 239 10.87 -6.49 11.84
C GLY A 239 10.87 -6.97 13.29
N MET A 240 9.81 -7.64 13.74
CA MET A 240 9.75 -8.23 15.08
C MET A 240 10.75 -9.39 15.26
N VAL A 241 10.95 -10.21 14.22
CA VAL A 241 11.97 -11.28 14.22
C VAL A 241 13.37 -10.69 14.31
N VAL A 242 13.68 -9.66 13.50
CA VAL A 242 14.98 -8.97 13.52
C VAL A 242 15.23 -8.33 14.89
N GLN A 243 14.20 -7.71 15.48
CA GLN A 243 14.29 -7.16 16.82
C GLN A 243 14.51 -8.26 17.88
N THR A 244 14.00 -9.49 17.68
CA THR A 244 14.19 -10.59 18.66
C THR A 244 15.60 -11.15 18.53
N LEU A 245 16.11 -11.21 17.30
CA LEU A 245 17.49 -11.59 17.03
C LEU A 245 18.48 -10.62 17.69
N TYR A 246 18.19 -9.31 17.64
CA TYR A 246 18.99 -8.29 18.33
C TYR A 246 18.99 -8.47 19.86
N GLU A 247 17.82 -8.71 20.46
CA GLU A 247 17.69 -8.91 21.91
C GLU A 247 18.44 -10.18 22.39
N ASN A 248 18.45 -11.25 21.60
CA ASN A 248 19.13 -12.50 21.94
C ASN A 248 20.65 -12.46 21.69
N HIS A 249 21.12 -11.71 20.69
CA HIS A 249 22.53 -11.62 20.31
C HIS A 249 23.01 -10.17 20.16
N PRO A 250 23.05 -9.38 21.24
CA PRO A 250 23.42 -7.96 21.19
C PRO A 250 24.89 -7.73 20.83
N THR A 251 25.76 -8.73 20.98
CA THR A 251 27.22 -8.62 20.77
C THR A 251 27.67 -9.01 19.36
N TRP A 252 26.75 -9.38 18.46
CA TRP A 252 27.11 -9.67 17.07
C TRP A 252 27.61 -8.42 16.34
N ARG A 253 28.66 -8.58 15.52
CA ARG A 253 29.28 -7.49 14.73
C ARG A 253 28.29 -6.71 13.86
N LEU A 254 27.18 -7.34 13.48
CA LEU A 254 26.11 -6.75 12.67
C LEU A 254 25.41 -5.59 13.40
N PHE A 255 25.33 -5.64 14.74
CA PHE A 255 24.61 -4.67 15.58
C PHE A 255 25.54 -3.66 16.26
N GLY A 256 26.85 -3.69 15.97
CA GLY A 256 27.84 -2.79 16.59
C GLY A 256 27.69 -1.32 16.20
N ALA A 257 26.88 -0.99 15.19
CA ALA A 257 26.58 0.38 14.78
C ALA A 257 25.44 1.02 15.60
N CYS A 258 24.67 0.22 16.35
CA CYS A 258 23.54 0.67 17.14
C CYS A 258 24.01 1.53 18.33
N ARG A 259 23.39 2.70 18.52
CA ARG A 259 23.63 3.52 19.72
C ARG A 259 22.91 2.89 20.93
N PRO A 260 23.54 2.84 22.12
CA PRO A 260 22.97 2.19 23.30
C PRO A 260 21.71 2.89 23.85
N ASP A 261 21.54 4.19 23.60
CA ASP A 261 20.47 5.01 24.19
C ASP A 261 19.15 5.01 23.39
N VAL A 262 19.12 4.42 22.18
CA VAL A 262 17.96 4.45 21.27
C VAL A 262 17.64 3.04 20.79
N PRO A 263 16.35 2.63 20.68
CA PRO A 263 16.00 1.33 20.10
C PRO A 263 16.48 1.28 18.65
N CYS A 264 17.43 0.40 18.37
CA CYS A 264 18.10 0.32 17.07
C CYS A 264 17.14 -0.08 15.94
N ILE A 265 16.22 -1.01 16.22
CA ILE A 265 15.30 -1.56 15.23
C ILE A 265 13.89 -1.09 15.54
N THR A 266 13.26 -0.44 14.55
CA THR A 266 11.89 0.04 14.65
C THR A 266 10.98 -0.80 13.73
N PRO A 267 10.18 -1.74 14.26
CA PRO A 267 9.42 -2.67 13.42
C PRO A 267 8.36 -2.00 12.55
N GLY A 268 7.95 -0.76 12.87
CA GLY A 268 7.05 0.06 12.03
C GLY A 268 7.68 0.43 10.68
N VAL A 269 8.99 0.72 10.64
CA VAL A 269 9.71 1.02 9.39
C VAL A 269 9.76 -0.19 8.48
N TYR A 270 9.96 -1.39 9.04
CA TYR A 270 9.95 -2.65 8.28
C TYR A 270 8.56 -2.93 7.71
N ALA A 271 7.49 -2.62 8.46
CA ALA A 271 6.12 -2.68 7.96
C ALA A 271 5.89 -1.72 6.79
N LEU A 272 6.39 -0.48 6.88
CA LEU A 272 6.30 0.51 5.81
C LEU A 272 7.02 0.03 4.53
N VAL A 273 8.25 -0.46 4.66
CA VAL A 273 9.03 -1.00 3.54
C VAL A 273 8.31 -2.20 2.91
N GLY A 274 7.82 -3.14 3.72
CA GLY A 274 7.05 -4.29 3.22
C GLY A 274 5.75 -3.89 2.52
N ALA A 275 5.04 -2.90 3.04
CA ALA A 275 3.84 -2.34 2.43
C ALA A 275 4.13 -1.72 1.05
N ALA A 276 5.23 -0.96 0.95
CA ALA A 276 5.69 -0.36 -0.30
C ALA A 276 6.10 -1.41 -1.33
N SER A 277 6.92 -2.40 -0.93
CA SER A 277 7.38 -3.47 -1.80
C SER A 277 6.22 -4.33 -2.33
N MET A 278 5.27 -4.70 -1.47
CA MET A 278 4.10 -5.51 -1.90
C MET A 278 3.17 -4.72 -2.84
N LEU A 279 2.95 -3.43 -2.56
CA LEU A 279 2.18 -2.57 -3.45
C LEU A 279 2.87 -2.46 -4.80
N ALA A 280 4.18 -2.19 -4.84
CA ALA A 280 4.96 -2.09 -6.07
C ALA A 280 5.00 -3.40 -6.87
N SER A 281 5.12 -4.55 -6.21
CA SER A 281 5.10 -5.86 -6.88
C SER A 281 3.74 -6.14 -7.52
N THR A 282 2.64 -5.83 -6.84
CA THR A 282 1.29 -6.11 -7.36
C THR A 282 0.86 -5.13 -8.45
N THR A 283 1.18 -3.83 -8.31
CA THR A 283 0.76 -2.78 -9.25
C THR A 283 1.81 -2.42 -10.31
N ARG A 284 3.05 -2.91 -10.18
CA ARG A 284 4.20 -2.60 -11.06
C ARG A 284 4.66 -1.13 -11.04
N MET A 285 4.15 -0.36 -10.08
CA MET A 285 4.46 1.05 -9.87
C MET A 285 5.70 1.19 -8.97
N THR A 286 6.63 2.10 -9.30
CA THR A 286 7.85 2.32 -8.54
C THR A 286 7.86 3.69 -7.86
N VAL A 287 8.08 4.74 -8.63
CA VAL A 287 8.33 6.10 -8.11
C VAL A 287 7.11 6.61 -7.35
N THR A 288 5.92 6.33 -7.86
CA THR A 288 4.67 6.74 -7.20
C THR A 288 4.50 6.12 -5.84
N VAL A 289 4.75 4.81 -5.70
CA VAL A 289 4.63 4.11 -4.42
C VAL A 289 5.60 4.68 -3.40
N VAL A 290 6.85 4.96 -3.80
CA VAL A 290 7.85 5.58 -2.91
C VAL A 290 7.38 6.95 -2.44
N VAL A 291 6.86 7.79 -3.35
CA VAL A 291 6.39 9.14 -3.01
C VAL A 291 5.11 9.10 -2.17
N ILE A 292 4.20 8.15 -2.41
CA ILE A 292 3.05 7.91 -1.52
C ILE A 292 3.57 7.65 -0.11
N MET A 293 4.49 6.70 0.08
CA MET A 293 4.99 6.34 1.40
C MET A 293 5.71 7.50 2.08
N PHE A 294 6.50 8.26 1.32
CA PHE A 294 7.18 9.45 1.82
C PHE A 294 6.21 10.56 2.27
N GLU A 295 5.23 10.94 1.45
CA GLU A 295 4.26 11.98 1.82
C GLU A 295 3.39 11.57 3.02
N LEU A 296 3.20 10.26 3.22
CA LEU A 296 2.48 9.71 4.37
C LEU A 296 3.30 9.67 5.66
N THR A 297 4.61 9.48 5.56
CA THR A 297 5.46 9.36 6.75
C THR A 297 6.19 10.62 7.14
N ASP A 298 6.23 11.60 6.25
CA ASP A 298 6.96 12.86 6.42
C ASP A 298 8.47 12.65 6.70
N ALA A 299 8.99 11.46 6.38
CA ALA A 299 10.33 11.04 6.74
C ALA A 299 11.18 10.83 5.47
N LEU A 300 11.81 11.92 5.00
CA LEU A 300 12.69 11.94 3.82
C LEU A 300 13.84 10.93 3.92
N ILE A 301 14.29 10.64 5.13
CA ILE A 301 15.47 9.81 5.41
C ILE A 301 15.24 8.38 4.89
N TYR A 302 14.01 7.88 4.90
CA TYR A 302 13.68 6.51 4.47
C TYR A 302 13.39 6.36 2.96
N VAL A 303 13.48 7.43 2.16
CA VAL A 303 13.20 7.37 0.72
C VAL A 303 14.16 6.42 -0.01
N LEU A 304 15.46 6.49 0.30
CA LEU A 304 16.49 5.65 -0.32
C LEU A 304 16.26 4.14 -0.08
N PRO A 305 16.14 3.65 1.18
CA PRO A 305 15.92 2.22 1.42
C PRO A 305 14.59 1.71 0.86
N ILE A 306 13.51 2.52 0.92
CA ILE A 306 12.23 2.15 0.33
C ILE A 306 12.36 2.02 -1.19
N MET A 307 13.03 2.96 -1.86
CA MET A 307 13.24 2.91 -3.31
C MET A 307 14.05 1.67 -3.73
N LEU A 308 15.07 1.30 -2.97
CA LEU A 308 15.84 0.09 -3.20
C LEU A 308 14.96 -1.18 -3.04
N ALA A 309 14.21 -1.29 -1.94
CA ALA A 309 13.36 -2.44 -1.69
C ALA A 309 12.22 -2.56 -2.74
N VAL A 310 11.68 -1.43 -3.20
CA VAL A 310 10.66 -1.36 -4.24
C VAL A 310 11.22 -1.78 -5.61
N THR A 311 12.40 -1.31 -5.98
CA THR A 311 13.04 -1.69 -7.26
C THR A 311 13.39 -3.18 -7.27
N VAL A 312 13.98 -3.71 -6.19
CA VAL A 312 14.23 -5.16 -6.03
C VAL A 312 12.93 -5.96 -6.14
N SER A 313 11.89 -5.56 -5.42
CA SER A 313 10.61 -6.27 -5.40
C SER A 313 9.96 -6.31 -6.79
N LYS A 314 9.97 -5.19 -7.51
CA LYS A 314 9.53 -5.11 -8.91
C LYS A 314 10.36 -6.01 -9.82
N SER A 315 11.70 -5.90 -9.76
CA SER A 315 12.59 -6.70 -10.61
C SER A 315 12.39 -8.20 -10.41
N VAL A 316 12.23 -8.65 -9.16
CA VAL A 316 11.89 -10.04 -8.84
C VAL A 316 10.57 -10.42 -9.47
N ALA A 317 9.53 -9.62 -9.23
CA ALA A 317 8.21 -9.95 -9.73
C ALA A 317 8.14 -9.89 -11.28
N ASP A 318 8.93 -9.04 -11.94
CA ASP A 318 9.03 -8.96 -13.41
C ASP A 318 9.79 -10.16 -13.98
N ALA A 319 10.84 -10.62 -13.29
CA ALA A 319 11.62 -11.78 -13.70
C ALA A 319 10.80 -13.08 -13.72
N PHE A 320 9.96 -13.28 -12.69
CA PHE A 320 9.08 -14.45 -12.60
C PHE A 320 7.74 -14.27 -13.36
N GLY A 321 7.42 -13.04 -13.78
CA GLY A 321 6.17 -12.69 -14.43
C GLY A 321 6.19 -12.75 -15.96
N LYS A 322 7.19 -13.39 -16.58
CA LYS A 322 7.40 -13.40 -18.05
C LYS A 322 6.36 -14.19 -18.88
N ASP A 323 5.24 -14.59 -18.28
CA ASP A 323 4.10 -15.16 -19.00
C ASP A 323 2.91 -14.18 -18.94
N GLY A 324 2.84 -13.28 -19.92
CA GLY A 324 1.77 -12.30 -20.12
C GLY A 324 2.16 -11.19 -21.09
#